data_AF-A0A1G8LLJ9-F1
#
_entry.id   AF-A0A1G8LLJ9-F1
#
_cell.length_a   1.000
_cell.length_b   1.000
_cell.length_c   1.000
_cell.angle_alpha   90.00
_cell.angle_beta   90.00
_cell.angle_gamma   90.00
#
_symmetry.space_group_name_H-M   'P 1'
#
loop_
_entity.id
_entity.type
_entity.pdbx_description
1 polymer ?
#
loop_
_entity_poly.entity_id
_entity_poly.type
_entity_poly.pdbx_seq_one_letter_code
_entity_poly.pdbx_strand_id
1 'polypeptide(L)'
;MADIQTPMTPADHVLAHCLTVLACSVIYDAKREAMHLDILRNALTKSDSGNPFVRRLSEAGRMLLATHDPDGRRDPGACLESRAAVCAWAEWRLGLAIEKEAAQ
;
A
#
# COMPACT_ATOMS: atom_id res chain seq x y z
N MET A 1 4.03 -23.91 -2.42
CA MET A 1 3.44 -22.61 -2.04
C MET A 1 4.37 -21.99 -1.01
N ALA A 2 5.08 -20.93 -1.37
CA ALA A 2 6.07 -20.31 -0.49
C ALA A 2 5.35 -19.72 0.74
N ASP A 3 5.86 -20.11 1.90
CA ASP A 3 5.46 -19.72 3.26
C ASP A 3 4.61 -18.43 3.37
N ILE A 4 3.29 -18.62 3.31
CA ILE A 4 2.25 -17.57 3.31
C ILE A 4 2.00 -16.98 4.72
N GLN A 5 2.62 -17.55 5.76
CA GLN A 5 2.42 -17.16 7.16
C GLN A 5 3.41 -16.12 7.68
N THR A 6 4.02 -15.30 6.80
CA THR A 6 4.90 -14.23 7.32
C THR A 6 4.07 -13.24 8.13
N PRO A 7 4.34 -13.09 9.45
CA PRO A 7 3.57 -12.20 10.29
C PRO A 7 3.74 -10.76 9.82
N MET A 8 2.62 -10.05 9.70
CA MET A 8 2.61 -8.64 9.34
C MET A 8 2.69 -7.78 10.59
N THR A 9 3.45 -6.71 10.52
CA THR A 9 3.54 -5.73 11.59
C THR A 9 2.35 -4.76 11.53
N PRO A 10 2.01 -4.07 12.63
CA PRO A 10 1.05 -2.98 12.59
C PRO A 10 1.42 -1.88 11.56
N ALA A 11 2.71 -1.65 11.33
CA ALA A 11 3.17 -0.70 10.33
C ALA A 11 2.81 -1.13 8.89
N ASP A 12 2.88 -2.43 8.60
CA ASP A 12 2.50 -3.00 7.29
C ASP A 12 1.01 -2.77 7.01
N HIS A 13 0.16 -2.93 8.02
CA HIS A 13 -1.27 -2.65 7.93
C HIS A 13 -1.54 -1.17 7.65
N VAL A 14 -0.87 -0.27 8.36
CA VAL A 14 -0.99 1.18 8.14
C VAL A 14 -0.52 1.55 6.73
N LEU A 15 0.60 0.99 6.29
CA LEU A 15 1.14 1.19 4.95
C LEU A 15 0.14 0.77 3.87
N ALA A 16 -0.40 -0.45 3.98
CA ALA A 16 -1.39 -0.97 3.04
C ALA A 16 -2.66 -0.08 3.01
N HIS A 17 -3.13 0.35 4.18
CA HIS A 17 -4.31 1.21 4.28
C HIS A 17 -4.07 2.59 3.62
N CYS A 18 -2.96 3.26 3.94
CA CYS A 18 -2.66 4.59 3.40
C CYS A 18 -2.49 4.54 1.88
N LEU A 19 -1.76 3.54 1.37
CA LEU A 19 -1.56 3.40 -0.07
C LEU A 19 -2.89 3.09 -0.78
N THR A 20 -3.77 2.29 -0.17
CA THR A 20 -5.12 2.05 -0.70
C THR A 20 -5.92 3.34 -0.79
N VAL A 21 -5.93 4.17 0.25
CA VAL A 21 -6.65 5.46 0.24
C VAL A 21 -6.11 6.39 -0.84
N LEU A 22 -4.78 6.50 -0.96
CA LEU A 22 -4.13 7.35 -1.96
C LEU A 22 -4.41 6.86 -3.39
N ALA A 23 -4.32 5.55 -3.63
CA ALA A 23 -4.52 4.94 -4.95
C ALA A 23 -5.98 4.98 -5.43
N CYS A 24 -6.93 4.84 -4.50
CA CYS A 24 -8.38 4.80 -4.76
C CYS A 24 -9.08 6.16 -4.65
N SER A 25 -8.37 7.22 -4.24
CA SER A 25 -8.92 8.57 -4.16
C SER A 25 -9.26 9.09 -5.57
N VAL A 26 -10.56 9.23 -5.84
CA VAL A 26 -11.10 9.74 -7.12
C VAL A 26 -11.20 11.27 -7.11
N ILE A 27 -11.51 11.85 -5.95
CA ILE A 27 -11.60 13.30 -5.75
C ILE A 27 -10.30 13.78 -5.12
N TYR A 28 -9.70 14.80 -5.73
CA TYR A 28 -8.49 15.44 -5.22
C TYR A 28 -8.82 16.34 -4.01
N ASP A 29 -8.17 16.04 -2.88
CA ASP A 29 -8.19 16.85 -1.66
C ASP A 29 -6.76 16.94 -1.14
N ALA A 30 -6.13 18.10 -1.38
CA ALA A 30 -4.72 18.34 -1.07
C ALA A 30 -4.39 18.12 0.42
N LYS A 31 -5.28 18.51 1.33
CA LYS A 31 -5.05 18.39 2.78
C LYS A 31 -5.10 16.94 3.21
N ARG A 32 -6.11 16.21 2.72
CA ARG A 32 -6.26 14.78 3.00
C ARG A 32 -5.13 13.97 2.40
N GLU A 33 -4.70 14.31 1.19
CA GLU A 33 -3.56 13.69 0.53
C GLU A 33 -2.27 13.91 1.31
N ALA A 34 -1.95 15.15 1.68
CA ALA A 34 -0.76 15.46 2.48
C ALA A 34 -0.73 14.67 3.81
N MET A 35 -1.88 14.61 4.50
CA MET A 35 -2.01 13.80 5.72
C MET A 35 -1.70 12.32 5.47
N HIS A 36 -2.26 11.71 4.42
CA HIS A 36 -2.00 10.30 4.11
C HIS A 36 -0.57 10.04 3.63
N LEU A 37 0.05 10.99 2.93
CA LEU A 37 1.46 10.90 2.53
C LEU A 37 2.40 10.98 3.74
N ASP A 38 2.10 11.81 4.74
CA ASP A 38 2.87 11.86 5.98
C ASP A 38 2.73 10.56 6.80
N ILE A 39 1.52 10.01 6.89
CA ILE A 39 1.30 8.70 7.54
C ILE A 39 2.04 7.59 6.76
N LEU A 40 1.97 7.60 5.43
CA LEU A 40 2.68 6.65 4.58
C LEU A 40 4.20 6.72 4.80
N ARG A 41 4.77 7.93 4.85
CA ARG A 41 6.20 8.14 5.14
C ARG A 41 6.58 7.54 6.49
N ASN A 42 5.77 7.77 7.52
CA ASN A 42 6.00 7.22 8.86
C ASN A 42 5.82 5.69 8.94
N ALA A 43 4.93 5.10 8.13
CA ALA A 43 4.76 3.66 8.08
C ALA A 43 5.94 2.99 7.36
N LEU A 44 6.44 3.60 6.28
CA LEU A 44 7.58 3.11 5.50
C LEU A 44 8.90 3.04 6.28
N THR A 45 9.08 3.87 7.31
CA THR A 45 10.28 3.80 8.18
C THR A 45 10.19 2.68 9.21
N LYS A 46 9.00 2.11 9.43
CA LYS A 46 8.72 1.08 10.44
C LYS A 46 8.35 -0.26 9.83
N SER A 47 8.02 -0.30 8.55
CA SER A 47 7.71 -1.51 7.81
C SER A 47 9.01 -2.15 7.32
N ASP A 48 9.31 -3.33 7.85
CA ASP A 48 10.44 -4.18 7.43
C ASP A 48 9.94 -5.61 7.18
N SER A 49 8.85 -5.71 6.41
CA SER A 49 8.17 -6.97 6.20
C SER A 49 8.91 -7.83 5.18
N GLY A 50 9.19 -9.09 5.54
CA GLY A 50 9.63 -10.11 4.58
C GLY A 50 8.55 -10.55 3.60
N ASN A 51 7.30 -10.11 3.80
CA ASN A 51 6.19 -10.46 2.93
C ASN A 51 6.33 -9.76 1.55
N PRO A 52 6.34 -10.51 0.43
CA PRO A 52 6.56 -9.94 -0.89
C PRO A 52 5.48 -8.95 -1.33
N PHE A 53 4.24 -9.10 -0.88
CA PHE A 53 3.15 -8.18 -1.18
C PHE A 53 3.33 -6.85 -0.43
N VAL A 54 3.75 -6.90 0.85
CA VAL A 54 4.08 -5.69 1.62
C VAL A 54 5.31 -4.99 1.05
N ARG A 55 6.31 -5.72 0.60
CA ARG A 55 7.49 -5.15 -0.06
C ARG A 55 7.10 -4.39 -1.33
N ARG A 56 6.22 -4.97 -2.16
CA ARG A 56 5.68 -4.30 -3.36
C ARG A 56 4.91 -3.02 -3.02
N LEU A 57 4.07 -3.04 -1.99
CA LEU A 57 3.40 -1.83 -1.50
C LEU A 57 4.42 -0.77 -1.04
N SER A 58 5.50 -1.21 -0.37
CA SER A 58 6.54 -0.30 0.12
C SER A 58 7.31 0.38 -1.00
N GLU A 59 7.66 -0.36 -2.05
CA GLU A 59 8.31 0.17 -3.26
C GLU A 59 7.42 1.20 -3.96
N ALA A 60 6.15 0.88 -4.18
CA ALA A 60 5.19 1.79 -4.78
C ALA A 60 4.98 3.05 -3.91
N GLY A 61 4.87 2.89 -2.59
CA GLY A 61 4.73 4.01 -1.65
C GLY A 61 5.95 4.93 -1.65
N ARG A 62 7.17 4.39 -1.75
CA ARG A 62 8.40 5.19 -1.87
C ARG A 62 8.42 5.97 -3.19
N MET A 63 8.01 5.34 -4.29
CA MET A 63 7.93 6.02 -5.57
C MET A 63 6.91 7.17 -5.54
N LEU A 64 5.72 6.93 -4.98
CA LEU A 64 4.68 7.96 -4.83
C LEU A 64 5.17 9.16 -4.02
N LEU A 65 5.94 8.94 -2.95
CA LEU A 65 6.55 10.01 -2.16
C LEU A 65 7.66 10.75 -2.91
N ALA A 66 8.48 10.04 -3.68
CA ALA A 66 9.58 10.62 -4.44
C ALA A 66 9.11 11.53 -5.58
N THR A 67 7.94 11.23 -6.15
CA THR A 67 7.36 11.97 -7.28
C THR A 67 6.20 12.87 -6.85
N HIS A 68 6.02 13.12 -5.55
CA HIS A 68 4.93 13.96 -5.07
C HIS A 68 5.21 15.43 -5.38
N ASP A 69 4.33 16.05 -6.17
CA ASP A 69 4.35 17.48 -6.47
C ASP A 69 3.43 18.24 -5.48
N PRO A 70 3.96 19.25 -4.75
CA PRO A 70 3.14 20.10 -3.88
C PRO A 70 2.05 20.89 -4.64
N ASP A 71 2.16 21.07 -5.96
CA ASP A 71 1.13 21.68 -6.80
C ASP A 71 -0.03 20.72 -7.12
N GLY A 72 -0.03 19.51 -6.54
CA GLY A 72 -1.12 18.55 -6.62
C GLY A 72 -1.14 17.68 -7.86
N ARG A 73 -0.08 17.74 -8.68
CA ARG A 73 0.07 16.85 -9.83
C ARG A 73 0.67 15.53 -9.36
N ARG A 74 -0.15 14.48 -9.35
CA ARG A 74 0.36 13.13 -9.12
C ARG A 74 1.06 12.62 -10.37
N ASP A 75 2.25 12.07 -10.19
CA ASP A 75 2.93 11.36 -11.28
C ASP A 75 2.06 10.17 -11.75
N PRO A 76 1.71 10.09 -13.05
CA PRO A 76 0.84 9.03 -13.56
C PRO A 76 1.45 7.63 -13.39
N GLY A 77 2.78 7.49 -13.51
CA GLY A 77 3.47 6.22 -13.34
C GLY A 77 3.41 5.74 -11.88
N ALA A 78 3.71 6.63 -10.94
CA ALA A 78 3.61 6.36 -9.52
C ALA A 78 2.19 5.99 -9.09
N CYS A 79 1.17 6.64 -9.66
CA CYS A 79 -0.23 6.31 -9.44
C CYS A 79 -0.58 4.91 -9.96
N LEU A 80 -0.14 4.57 -11.17
CA LEU A 80 -0.43 3.27 -11.78
C LEU A 80 0.19 2.12 -10.97
N GLU A 81 1.46 2.25 -10.59
CA GLU A 81 2.16 1.25 -9.78
C GLU A 81 1.56 1.13 -8.38
N SER A 82 1.16 2.25 -7.76
CA SER A 82 0.45 2.22 -6.48
C SER A 82 -0.86 1.44 -6.57
N ARG A 83 -1.64 1.65 -7.64
CA ARG A 83 -2.87 0.88 -7.89
C ARG A 83 -2.57 -0.59 -8.13
N ALA A 84 -1.58 -0.91 -8.95
CA ALA A 84 -1.19 -2.29 -9.22
C ALA A 84 -0.74 -3.03 -7.95
N ALA A 85 0.04 -2.37 -7.08
CA ALA A 85 0.47 -2.91 -5.80
C ALA A 85 -0.72 -3.15 -4.85
N VAL A 86 -1.66 -2.20 -4.78
CA VAL A 86 -2.89 -2.33 -3.97
C VAL A 86 -3.79 -3.47 -4.49
N CYS A 87 -3.94 -3.64 -5.80
CA CYS A 87 -4.69 -4.76 -6.38
C CYS A 87 -4.06 -6.11 -6.02
N ALA A 88 -2.74 -6.26 -6.23
CA ALA A 88 -2.03 -7.50 -5.90
C ALA A 88 -2.13 -7.84 -4.40
N TRP A 89 -2.06 -6.81 -3.54
CA TRP A 89 -2.29 -6.96 -2.11
C TRP A 89 -3.72 -7.43 -1.79
N ALA A 90 -4.73 -6.83 -2.41
CA ALA A 90 -6.13 -7.18 -2.18
C ALA A 90 -6.44 -8.61 -2.64
N GLU A 91 -5.94 -9.01 -3.82
CA GLU A 91 -6.05 -10.37 -4.35
C GLU A 91 -5.43 -11.39 -3.40
N TRP A 92 -4.23 -11.10 -2.89
CA TRP A 92 -3.59 -11.97 -1.90
C TRP A 92 -4.43 -12.08 -0.62
N ARG A 93 -4.89 -10.96 -0.05
CA ARG A 93 -5.73 -10.95 1.17
C ARG A 93 -7.03 -11.72 0.96
N LEU A 94 -7.64 -11.60 -0.21
CA LEU A 94 -8.85 -12.33 -0.57
C LEU A 94 -8.57 -13.83 -0.69
N GLY A 95 -7.47 -14.23 -1.34
CA GLY A 95 -7.04 -15.62 -1.43
C GLY A 95 -6.90 -16.27 -0.05
N LEU A 96 -6.26 -15.58 0.91
CA LEU A 96 -6.15 -16.06 2.28
C LEU A 96 -7.50 -16.22 3.00
N ALA A 97 -8.44 -15.32 2.74
CA ALA A 97 -9.77 -15.41 3.32
C ALA A 97 -10.52 -16.63 2.77
N ILE A 98 -10.46 -16.85 1.46
CA ILE A 98 -11.09 -18.01 0.79
C ILE A 98 -10.48 -19.33 1.30
N GLU A 99 -9.14 -19.42 1.37
CA GLU A 99 -8.47 -20.62 1.90
C GLU A 99 -8.85 -20.91 3.35
N LYS A 100 -9.01 -19.86 4.18
CA LYS A 100 -9.43 -19.99 5.57
C LYS A 100 -10.87 -20.49 5.69
N GLU A 101 -11.79 -20.00 4.86
CA GLU A 101 -13.18 -20.46 4.83
C GLU A 101 -13.30 -21.91 4.35
N ALA A 102 -12.50 -22.31 3.35
CA ALA A 102 -12.49 -23.68 2.84
C ALA A 102 -11.93 -24.72 3.83
N ALA A 103 -11.17 -24.28 4.85
CA ALA A 103 -10.59 -25.13 5.89
C ALA A 103 -11.47 -25.27 7.15
N GLN A 104 -12.65 -24.65 7.17
CA GLN A 104 -13.66 -24.75 8.25
C GLN A 104 -14.74 -25.77 7.92
#